data_AF-A0A4V6A5I7-F1
#
_entry.id   AF-A0A4V6A5I7-F1
#
_cell.length_a   1.000
_cell.length_b   1.000
_cell.length_c   1.000
_cell.angle_alpha   90.00
_cell.angle_beta   90.00
_cell.angle_gamma   90.00
#
_symmetry.space_group_name_H-M   'P 1'
#
loop_
_entity.id
_entity.type
_entity.pdbx_description
1 polymer ?
#
loop_
_entity_poly.entity_id
_entity_poly.type
_entity_poly.pdbx_seq_one_letter_code
_entity_poly.pdbx_strand_id
1 'polypeptide(L)'
;MAPNRETLVDSCSKSGNKAHKPRRLSMENLQRTVSDISFELSKEGVDHHAKLAPISEIEDAKCECCGMCEECTPGYIKRVRDKFSGKLVLWLCAEAVSQEMEKNGGNKEEALNEHMNACVRFNRFGRAYPVLSPS
;
A
#
# COMPACT_ATOMS: atom_id res chain seq x y z
N MET A 1 -9.37 -5.99 33.58
CA MET A 1 -9.71 -7.43 33.49
C MET A 1 -10.70 -7.59 32.36
N ALA A 2 -10.26 -8.15 31.23
CA ALA A 2 -11.09 -8.39 30.04
C ALA A 2 -11.53 -9.86 30.03
N PRO A 3 -12.79 -10.19 29.71
CA PRO A 3 -13.21 -11.58 29.70
C PRO A 3 -12.83 -12.28 28.38
N ASN A 4 -12.30 -13.48 28.60
CA ASN A 4 -12.07 -14.65 27.75
C ASN A 4 -12.59 -14.64 26.30
N ARG A 5 -11.67 -14.88 25.36
CA ARG A 5 -11.91 -15.11 23.92
C ARG A 5 -11.94 -16.62 23.68
N GLU A 6 -13.13 -17.21 23.66
CA GLU A 6 -13.28 -18.64 23.37
C GLU A 6 -13.38 -18.87 21.85
N THR A 7 -12.39 -19.59 21.34
CA THR A 7 -12.28 -20.08 19.96
C THR A 7 -13.28 -21.20 19.74
N LEU A 8 -14.33 -20.97 18.95
CA LEU A 8 -15.19 -22.05 18.46
C LEU A 8 -14.78 -22.43 17.02
N VAL A 9 -14.36 -23.69 16.93
CA VAL A 9 -13.93 -24.38 15.72
C VAL A 9 -15.17 -24.89 14.99
N ASP A 10 -15.52 -24.30 13.85
CA ASP A 10 -16.60 -24.82 13.00
C ASP A 10 -16.04 -25.87 12.03
N SER A 11 -16.20 -27.14 12.41
CA SER A 11 -16.01 -28.28 11.50
C SER A 11 -17.30 -28.54 10.73
N CYS A 12 -17.20 -28.55 9.40
CA CYS A 12 -18.31 -28.81 8.50
C CYS A 12 -18.61 -30.32 8.42
N SER A 13 -19.86 -30.74 8.60
CA SER A 13 -20.37 -32.06 8.20
C SER A 13 -21.89 -32.04 7.96
N LYS A 14 -22.33 -32.92 7.04
CA LYS A 14 -23.50 -32.81 6.14
C LYS A 14 -24.88 -33.20 6.72
N SER A 15 -25.91 -32.64 6.06
CA SER A 15 -27.21 -33.22 5.65
C SER A 15 -28.38 -33.27 6.66
N GLY A 16 -29.48 -32.59 6.29
CA GLY A 16 -30.82 -32.80 6.85
C GLY A 16 -31.84 -31.78 6.30
N ASN A 17 -32.70 -32.21 5.37
CA ASN A 17 -33.72 -31.41 4.71
C ASN A 17 -34.79 -30.85 5.69
N LYS A 18 -34.95 -29.51 5.76
CA LYS A 18 -36.25 -28.80 5.79
C LYS A 18 -36.05 -27.35 5.33
N ALA A 19 -36.56 -27.01 4.14
CA ALA A 19 -36.57 -25.63 3.65
C ALA A 19 -37.58 -24.81 4.45
N HIS A 20 -37.13 -24.10 5.48
CA HIS A 20 -37.91 -23.01 6.07
C HIS A 20 -37.68 -21.75 5.23
N LYS A 21 -38.71 -21.35 4.48
CA LYS A 21 -38.71 -20.10 3.71
C LYS A 21 -38.44 -18.93 4.66
N PRO A 22 -37.46 -18.05 4.39
CA PRO A 22 -37.25 -16.86 5.22
C PRO A 22 -38.54 -16.04 5.18
N ARG A 23 -39.09 -15.69 6.35
CA ARG A 23 -40.12 -14.65 6.41
C ARG A 23 -39.51 -13.39 5.80
N ARG A 24 -40.06 -12.89 4.69
CA ARG A 24 -39.74 -11.55 4.20
C ARG A 24 -40.08 -10.59 5.33
N LEU A 25 -39.05 -10.00 5.95
CA LEU A 25 -39.24 -8.82 6.77
C LEU A 25 -39.77 -7.74 5.83
N SER A 26 -41.02 -7.32 6.08
CA SER A 26 -41.60 -6.17 5.42
C SER A 26 -40.67 -4.98 5.61
N MET A 27 -40.29 -4.35 4.50
CA MET A 27 -39.47 -3.14 4.49
C MET A 27 -40.29 -1.86 4.69
N GLU A 28 -41.61 -1.97 4.91
CA GLU A 28 -42.52 -0.82 4.94
C GLU A 28 -42.27 0.15 6.10
N ASN A 29 -41.39 -0.18 7.07
CA ASN A 29 -41.08 0.68 8.22
C ASN A 29 -39.60 1.11 8.31
N LEU A 30 -38.78 0.86 7.27
CA LEU A 30 -37.39 1.33 7.29
C LEU A 30 -37.31 2.77 6.79
N GLN A 31 -37.54 3.73 7.70
CA GLN A 31 -37.26 5.14 7.42
C GLN A 31 -35.74 5.32 7.33
N ARG A 32 -35.24 5.84 6.21
CA ARG A 32 -33.85 6.27 6.12
C ARG A 32 -33.68 7.48 7.02
N THR A 33 -32.72 7.43 7.93
CA THR A 33 -32.29 8.63 8.65
C THR A 33 -31.61 9.54 7.64
N VAL A 34 -32.19 10.71 7.38
CA VAL A 34 -31.53 11.76 6.60
C VAL A 34 -30.60 12.47 7.56
N SER A 35 -29.30 12.41 7.28
CA SER A 35 -28.31 13.12 8.08
C SER A 35 -28.28 14.59 7.65
N ASP A 36 -28.30 15.50 8.63
CA ASP A 36 -28.34 16.97 8.41
C ASP A 36 -27.14 17.50 7.59
N ILE A 37 -26.06 16.71 7.51
CA ILE A 37 -24.88 16.99 6.68
C ILE A 37 -25.25 17.15 5.20
N SER A 38 -26.28 16.43 4.73
CA SER A 38 -26.71 16.46 3.33
C SER A 38 -27.47 17.75 2.98
N PHE A 39 -28.04 18.44 3.96
CA PHE A 39 -28.76 19.70 3.75
C PHE A 39 -27.81 20.91 3.78
N GLU A 40 -26.82 20.90 4.68
CA GLU A 40 -25.82 21.97 4.76
C GLU A 40 -24.96 22.05 3.48
N LEU A 41 -24.60 20.91 2.87
CA LEU A 41 -23.87 20.88 1.59
C LEU A 41 -24.66 21.52 0.42
N SER A 42 -25.97 21.64 0.55
CA SER A 42 -26.85 22.20 -0.49
C SER A 42 -26.99 23.73 -0.39
N LYS A 43 -26.62 24.31 0.76
CA LYS A 43 -26.90 25.71 1.12
C LYS A 43 -25.68 26.62 0.98
N GLU A 44 -24.50 26.05 1.04
CA GLU A 44 -23.28 26.77 0.67
C GLU A 44 -23.20 26.83 -0.86
N GLY A 45 -23.38 28.04 -1.39
CA GLY A 45 -22.97 28.36 -2.76
C GLY A 45 -21.46 28.20 -2.85
N VAL A 46 -21.00 26.96 -3.05
CA VAL A 46 -19.61 26.67 -3.31
C VAL A 46 -19.33 27.32 -4.65
N ASP A 47 -18.57 28.41 -4.64
CA ASP A 47 -17.92 28.94 -5.84
C ASP A 47 -17.23 27.76 -6.53
N HIS A 48 -17.83 27.25 -7.60
CA HIS A 48 -17.23 26.24 -8.49
C HIS A 48 -15.95 26.77 -9.18
N HIS A 49 -15.50 27.98 -8.78
CA HIS A 49 -14.35 28.71 -9.27
C HIS A 49 -13.11 28.63 -8.37
N ALA A 50 -13.16 27.90 -7.26
CA ALA A 50 -11.94 27.41 -6.63
C ALA A 50 -11.38 26.29 -7.51
N LYS A 51 -10.60 26.68 -8.54
CA LYS A 51 -9.85 25.77 -9.40
C LYS A 51 -8.98 24.88 -8.52
N LEU A 52 -9.48 23.70 -8.19
CA LEU A 52 -8.73 22.68 -7.48
C LEU A 52 -7.45 22.44 -8.28
N ALA A 53 -6.31 22.45 -7.59
CA ALA A 53 -5.06 22.07 -8.22
C ALA A 53 -5.28 20.69 -8.85
N PRO A 54 -4.88 20.49 -10.12
CA PRO A 54 -4.96 19.17 -10.75
C PRO A 54 -4.30 18.16 -9.81
N ILE A 55 -5.01 17.08 -9.47
CA ILE A 55 -4.42 15.95 -8.78
C ILE A 55 -3.26 15.51 -9.66
N SER A 56 -2.02 15.59 -9.17
CA SER A 56 -0.89 15.14 -9.99
C SER A 56 -1.09 13.65 -10.23
N GLU A 57 -1.19 13.26 -11.49
CA GLU A 57 -1.31 11.88 -11.89
C GLU A 57 -0.18 11.07 -11.24
N ILE A 58 -0.55 9.91 -10.70
CA ILE A 58 0.37 8.98 -10.06
C ILE A 58 0.81 7.98 -11.12
N GLU A 59 2.10 7.63 -11.11
CA GLU A 59 2.72 6.71 -12.06
C GLU A 59 3.25 5.47 -11.33
N ASP A 60 3.11 4.30 -11.96
CA ASP A 60 3.74 3.07 -11.49
C ASP A 60 5.25 3.12 -11.70
N ALA A 61 5.99 3.20 -10.60
CA ALA A 61 7.41 3.39 -10.57
C ALA A 61 8.10 2.10 -10.11
N LYS A 62 8.92 1.50 -10.96
CA LYS A 62 9.70 0.29 -10.64
C LYS A 62 11.08 0.64 -10.10
N CYS A 63 11.41 0.16 -8.90
CA CYS A 63 12.74 0.28 -8.31
C CYS A 63 13.78 -0.46 -9.15
N GLU A 64 14.85 0.22 -9.54
CA GLU A 64 15.96 -0.38 -10.29
C GLU A 64 16.86 -1.27 -9.42
N CYS A 65 16.80 -1.14 -8.08
CA CYS A 65 17.55 -2.00 -7.16
C CYS A 65 16.87 -3.37 -6.96
N CYS A 66 15.59 -3.37 -6.59
CA CYS A 66 14.88 -4.56 -6.13
C CYS A 66 13.70 -4.99 -7.02
N GLY A 67 13.40 -4.24 -8.09
CA GLY A 67 12.36 -4.59 -9.06
C GLY A 67 10.92 -4.48 -8.56
N MET A 68 10.68 -4.01 -7.33
CA MET A 68 9.34 -3.74 -6.79
C MET A 68 8.75 -2.49 -7.43
N CYS A 69 7.43 -2.48 -7.61
CA CYS A 69 6.69 -1.33 -8.13
C CYS A 69 5.94 -0.64 -7.00
N GLU A 70 5.96 0.69 -6.98
CA GLU A 70 5.16 1.53 -6.10
C GLU A 70 4.52 2.67 -6.91
N GLU A 71 3.36 3.11 -6.48
CA GLU A 71 2.66 4.27 -7.00
C GLU A 71 3.38 5.56 -6.55
N CYS A 72 3.89 6.34 -7.50
CA CYS A 72 4.70 7.53 -7.23
C CYS A 72 4.20 8.77 -7.96
N THR A 73 4.40 9.94 -7.34
CA THR A 73 4.18 11.21 -8.06
C THR A 73 5.36 11.50 -9.01
N PRO A 74 5.13 12.14 -10.17
CA PRO A 74 6.19 12.53 -11.10
C PRO A 74 7.25 13.41 -10.45
N GLY A 75 6.83 14.28 -9.52
CA GLY A 75 7.74 15.11 -8.71
C GLY A 75 8.68 14.29 -7.82
N TYR A 76 8.19 13.19 -7.23
CA TYR A 76 9.03 12.27 -6.47
C TYR A 76 10.00 11.52 -7.39
N ILE A 77 9.51 10.97 -8.52
CA ILE A 77 10.34 10.26 -9.52
C ILE A 77 11.52 11.14 -9.95
N LYS A 78 11.25 12.40 -10.30
CA LYS A 78 12.30 13.37 -10.68
C LYS A 78 13.35 13.55 -9.59
N ARG A 79 12.93 13.85 -8.35
CA ARG A 79 13.84 14.06 -7.21
C ARG A 79 14.72 12.83 -6.94
N VAL A 80 14.14 11.64 -7.06
CA VAL A 80 14.86 10.38 -6.85
C VAL A 80 15.90 10.18 -7.94
N ARG A 81 15.55 10.37 -9.22
CA ARG A 81 16.50 10.25 -10.33
C ARG A 81 17.64 11.26 -10.22
N ASP A 82 17.35 12.50 -9.83
CA ASP A 82 18.37 13.53 -9.57
C ASP A 82 19.30 13.10 -8.43
N LYS A 83 18.77 12.40 -7.41
CA LYS A 83 19.57 11.88 -6.30
C LYS A 83 20.42 10.69 -6.74
N PHE A 84 19.88 9.67 -7.39
CA PHE A 84 20.57 8.38 -7.56
C PHE A 84 21.13 8.14 -8.97
N SER A 85 21.90 9.11 -9.51
CA SER A 85 22.57 8.99 -10.81
C SER A 85 21.61 8.61 -11.95
N GLY A 86 20.42 9.21 -11.95
CA GLY A 86 19.37 8.94 -12.94
C GLY A 86 18.51 7.71 -12.64
N LYS A 87 18.86 6.90 -11.63
CA LYS A 87 18.13 5.67 -11.29
C LYS A 87 16.92 5.93 -10.41
N LEU A 88 15.86 5.18 -10.65
CA LEU A 88 14.68 5.17 -9.80
C LEU A 88 14.88 4.19 -8.63
N VAL A 89 15.05 4.76 -7.44
CA VAL A 89 15.27 4.03 -6.19
C VAL A 89 14.15 4.36 -5.21
N LEU A 90 13.29 3.38 -4.90
CA LEU A 90 12.18 3.55 -3.97
C LEU A 90 12.66 3.70 -2.53
N TRP A 91 11.80 4.22 -1.66
CA TRP A 91 12.18 4.75 -0.33
C TRP A 91 13.04 3.79 0.51
N LEU A 92 12.66 2.51 0.61
CA LEU A 92 13.43 1.52 1.39
C LEU A 92 14.83 1.28 0.84
N CYS A 93 14.97 1.20 -0.48
CA CYS A 93 16.29 1.06 -1.11
C CYS A 93 17.10 2.36 -0.99
N ALA A 94 16.44 3.53 -1.03
CA ALA A 94 17.10 4.82 -0.86
C ALA A 94 17.69 4.98 0.55
N GLU A 95 16.97 4.51 1.56
CA GLU A 95 17.44 4.46 2.95
C GLU A 95 18.64 3.51 3.09
N ALA A 96 18.53 2.29 2.55
CA ALA A 96 19.62 1.33 2.57
C ALA A 96 20.88 1.84 1.86
N VAL A 97 20.74 2.49 0.69
CA VAL A 97 21.87 3.13 0.01
C VAL A 97 22.50 4.24 0.87
N SER A 98 21.68 5.01 1.58
CA SER A 98 22.20 6.06 2.48
C SER A 98 23.02 5.45 3.63
N GLN A 99 22.59 4.30 4.17
CA GLN A 99 23.37 3.56 5.18
C GLN A 99 24.66 2.96 4.60
N GLU A 100 24.65 2.42 3.38
CA GLU A 100 25.87 1.96 2.72
C GLU A 100 26.85 3.13 2.44
N MET A 101 26.33 4.32 2.13
CA MET A 101 27.17 5.52 1.98
C MET A 101 27.90 5.87 3.28
N GLU A 102 27.23 5.79 4.43
CA GLU A 102 27.84 6.06 5.74
C GLU A 102 28.97 5.05 6.05
N LYS A 103 28.81 3.79 5.64
CA LYS A 103 29.84 2.75 5.81
C LYS A 103 31.05 2.93 4.88
N ASN A 104 30.80 3.34 3.63
CA ASN A 104 31.81 3.39 2.57
C ASN A 104 32.49 4.76 2.42
N GLY A 105 32.53 5.56 3.48
CA GLY A 105 33.22 6.86 3.45
C GLY A 105 32.53 7.93 2.61
N GLY A 106 31.22 7.79 2.35
CA GLY A 106 30.38 8.80 1.70
C GLY A 106 30.28 8.67 0.17
N ASN A 107 30.90 7.67 -0.45
CA ASN A 107 30.80 7.48 -1.89
C ASN A 107 29.42 6.95 -2.30
N LYS A 108 28.61 7.84 -2.89
CA LYS A 108 27.24 7.57 -3.30
C LYS A 108 27.10 6.51 -4.39
N GLU A 109 27.95 6.57 -5.41
CA GLU A 109 27.84 5.67 -6.56
C GLU A 109 28.24 4.25 -6.16
N GLU A 110 29.30 4.13 -5.36
CA GLU A 110 29.76 2.87 -4.80
C GLU A 110 28.71 2.23 -3.89
N ALA A 111 28.16 3.00 -2.94
CA ALA A 111 27.08 2.55 -2.07
C ALA A 111 25.83 2.11 -2.86
N LEU A 112 25.46 2.85 -3.90
CA LEU A 112 24.34 2.49 -4.76
C LEU A 112 24.61 1.17 -5.50
N ASN A 113 25.80 1.01 -6.06
CA ASN A 113 26.19 -0.21 -6.77
C ASN A 113 26.23 -1.43 -5.83
N GLU A 114 26.79 -1.27 -4.64
CA GLU A 114 26.84 -2.32 -3.63
C GLU A 114 25.43 -2.77 -3.21
N HIS A 115 24.54 -1.82 -2.92
CA HIS A 115 23.15 -2.12 -2.60
C HIS A 115 22.42 -2.81 -3.75
N MET A 116 22.58 -2.34 -5.00
CA MET A 116 21.97 -3.01 -6.17
C MET A 116 22.43 -4.46 -6.29
N ASN A 117 23.74 -4.73 -6.11
CA ASN A 117 24.28 -6.09 -6.12
C ASN A 117 23.74 -6.94 -4.97
N ALA A 118 23.56 -6.37 -3.78
CA ALA A 118 22.91 -7.05 -2.66
C ALA A 118 21.44 -7.37 -2.97
N CYS A 119 20.67 -6.43 -3.51
CA CYS A 119 19.26 -6.63 -3.87
C CYS A 119 19.07 -7.70 -4.95
N VAL A 120 19.91 -7.72 -5.99
CA VAL A 120 19.84 -8.75 -7.04
C VAL A 120 20.07 -10.15 -6.45
N ARG A 121 21.07 -10.29 -5.57
CA ARG A 121 21.33 -11.56 -4.86
C ARG A 121 20.18 -11.96 -3.94
N PHE A 122 19.66 -11.01 -3.16
CA PHE A 122 18.51 -11.25 -2.28
C PHE A 122 17.27 -11.66 -3.08
N ASN A 123 17.00 -10.99 -4.20
CA ASN A 123 15.85 -11.33 -5.03
C ASN A 123 15.95 -12.72 -5.65
N ARG A 124 17.17 -13.13 -6.05
CA ARG A 124 17.42 -14.45 -6.63
C ARG A 124 17.21 -15.59 -5.64
N PHE A 125 17.56 -15.41 -4.37
CA PHE A 125 17.53 -16.48 -3.37
C PHE A 125 16.56 -16.19 -2.22
N GLY A 126 16.74 -15.10 -1.49
CA GLY A 126 15.93 -14.76 -0.32
C GLY A 126 14.47 -14.49 -0.64
N ARG A 127 14.18 -13.69 -1.68
CA ARG A 127 12.79 -13.38 -2.06
C ARG A 127 12.13 -14.53 -2.84
N ALA A 128 12.81 -15.09 -3.83
CA ALA A 128 12.25 -16.13 -4.69
C ALA A 128 12.11 -17.48 -3.96
N TYR A 129 12.99 -17.76 -3.00
CA TYR A 129 13.02 -19.02 -2.25
C TYR A 129 13.20 -18.78 -0.74
N PRO A 130 12.20 -18.21 -0.04
CA PRO A 130 12.33 -17.86 1.38
C PRO A 130 12.66 -19.04 2.31
N VAL A 131 12.32 -20.26 1.92
CA VAL A 131 12.62 -21.48 2.69
C VAL A 131 14.10 -21.88 2.61
N LEU A 132 14.82 -21.42 1.57
CA LEU A 132 16.23 -21.74 1.34
C LEU A 132 17.19 -20.62 1.80
N SER A 133 16.66 -19.51 2.32
CA SER A 133 17.52 -18.44 2.85
C SER A 133 18.15 -18.88 4.17
N PRO A 134 19.48 -18.79 4.33
CA PRO A 134 20.12 -19.08 5.60
C PRO A 134 19.62 -18.12 6.69
N SER A 135 19.19 -18.71 7.82
CA SER A 135 18.71 -18.03 9.03
C SER A 135 19.80 -17.25 9.75
#